data_AF-A0A0D3A0F2-F1
#
_entry.id   AF-A0A0D3A0F2-F1
#
_cell.length_a   1.000
_cell.length_b   1.000
_cell.length_c   1.000
_cell.angle_alpha   90.00
_cell.angle_beta   90.00
_cell.angle_gamma   90.00
#
_symmetry.space_group_name_H-M   'P 1'
#
loop_
_entity.id
_entity.type
_entity.pdbx_description
1 polymer ?
#
loop_
_entity_poly.entity_id
_entity_poly.type
_entity_poly.pdbx_seq_one_letter_code
_entity_poly.pdbx_strand_id
1 'polypeptide(L)' 'MDLDLALRMDKPSSPTDDSTSEYKAVHEKWERSNRIGLMIIKDTIPEAFRGGEEINDLKQFLAE' A
#
# COMPACT_ATOMS: atom_id res chain seq x y z
N MET A 1 10.91 8.82 6.60
CA MET A 1 10.09 8.40 5.44
C MET A 1 9.81 6.92 5.66
N ASP A 2 8.64 6.59 6.21
CA ASP A 2 8.28 5.21 6.59
C ASP A 2 7.71 4.46 5.38
N LEU A 3 8.47 4.39 4.28
CA LEU A 3 8.00 3.85 2.99
C LEU A 3 7.72 2.35 3.01
N ASP A 4 8.23 1.65 4.01
CA ASP A 4 8.04 0.21 4.18
C ASP A 4 6.76 -0.14 4.97
N LEU A 5 6.00 0.85 5.46
CA LEU A 5 4.86 0.59 6.34
C LEU A 5 3.82 -0.33 5.66
N ALA A 6 3.60 -0.12 4.35
CA ALA A 6 2.72 -0.96 3.55
C ALA A 6 3.24 -2.39 3.37
N LEU A 7 4.56 -2.60 3.48
CA LEU A 7 5.19 -3.94 3.41
C LEU A 7 5.14 -4.67 4.76
N ARG A 8 5.21 -3.92 5.87
CA ARG A 8 5.25 -4.48 7.23
C ARG A 8 3.87 -4.78 7.82
N MET A 9 2.86 -4.03 7.44
CA MET A 9 1.49 -4.17 7.95
C MET A 9 0.52 -4.56 6.85
N ASP A 10 -0.44 -5.43 7.17
CA ASP A 10 -1.56 -5.71 6.28
C ASP A 10 -2.44 -4.46 6.09
N LYS A 11 -3.20 -4.45 5.01
CA LYS A 11 -4.10 -3.34 4.67
C LYS A 11 -5.02 -3.00 5.84
N PRO A 12 -4.87 -1.80 6.44
CA PRO A 12 -5.79 -1.35 7.48
C PRO A 12 -7.17 -1.11 6.88
N SER A 13 -8.21 -1.29 7.69
CA SER A 13 -9.57 -0.92 7.29
C SER A 13 -9.68 0.60 7.13
N SER A 14 -10.52 1.06 6.21
CA SER A 14 -10.78 2.49 6.03
C SER A 14 -11.19 3.14 7.35
N PRO A 15 -10.57 4.25 7.77
CA PRO A 15 -10.94 4.96 8.98
C PRO A 15 -12.38 5.46 8.87
N THR A 16 -13.12 5.34 9.96
CA THR A 16 -14.44 5.97 10.14
C THR A 16 -14.28 7.34 10.81
N ASP A 17 -15.35 8.14 10.84
CA ASP A 17 -15.33 9.43 11.55
C ASP A 17 -15.00 9.27 13.04
N ASP A 18 -15.44 8.16 13.65
CA ASP A 18 -15.17 7.79 15.05
C ASP A 18 -13.74 7.25 15.30
N SER A 19 -12.95 7.02 14.25
CA SER A 19 -11.59 6.51 14.41
C SER A 19 -10.68 7.54 15.09
N THR A 20 -9.78 7.04 15.94
CA THR A 20 -8.83 7.91 16.66
C THR A 20 -7.90 8.65 15.71
N SER A 21 -7.40 9.81 16.14
CA SER A 21 -6.48 10.60 15.32
C SER A 21 -5.19 9.82 15.02
N GLU A 22 -4.75 8.97 15.94
CA GLU A 22 -3.60 8.09 15.78
C GLU A 22 -3.86 7.03 14.70
N TYR A 23 -5.05 6.40 14.70
CA TYR A 23 -5.40 5.42 13.68
C TYR A 23 -5.46 6.06 12.29
N LYS A 24 -6.09 7.24 12.18
CA LYS A 24 -6.14 8.01 10.92
C LYS A 24 -4.73 8.33 10.40
N ALA A 25 -3.82 8.74 11.30
CA ALA A 25 -2.43 9.02 10.95
C ALA A 25 -1.66 7.77 10.48
N VAL A 26 -1.87 6.62 11.12
CA VAL A 26 -1.28 5.34 10.69
C VAL A 26 -1.81 4.92 9.33
N HIS A 27 -3.13 5.01 9.11
CA HIS A 27 -3.75 4.70 7.82
C HIS A 27 -3.20 5.60 6.70
N GLU A 28 -3.10 6.91 6.91
CA GLU A 28 -2.54 7.83 5.91
C GLU A 28 -1.09 7.49 5.55
N LYS A 29 -0.27 7.17 6.56
CA LYS A 29 1.11 6.72 6.33
C LYS A 29 1.17 5.42 5.54
N TRP A 30 0.27 4.47 5.83
CA TRP A 30 0.20 3.19 5.12
C TRP A 30 -0.19 3.43 3.66
N GLU A 31 -1.24 4.20 3.39
CA GLU A 31 -1.71 4.57 2.05
C GLU A 31 -0.62 5.25 1.23
N ARG A 32 0.10 6.21 1.83
CA ARG A 32 1.20 6.89 1.17
C ARG A 32 2.33 5.92 0.78
N SER A 33 2.66 5.00 1.68
CA SER A 33 3.70 4.00 1.45
C SER A 33 3.31 3.02 0.35
N ASN A 34 2.06 2.55 0.40
CA ASN A 34 1.46 1.68 -0.60
C ASN A 34 1.49 2.35 -1.98
N ARG A 35 1.00 3.59 -2.09
CA ARG A 35 0.99 4.36 -3.34
C ARG A 35 2.39 4.54 -3.93
N ILE A 36 3.38 4.89 -3.12
CA ILE A 36 4.76 5.09 -3.59
C ILE A 36 5.36 3.76 -4.07
N GLY A 37 5.20 2.68 -3.30
CA GLY A 37 5.71 1.36 -3.71
C GLY A 37 5.03 0.87 -4.99
N LEU A 38 3.72 1.07 -5.14
CA LEU A 38 3.00 0.74 -6.37
C LEU A 38 3.49 1.56 -7.56
N MET A 39 3.80 2.84 -7.38
CA MET A 39 4.40 3.65 -8.46
C MET A 39 5.76 3.09 -8.87
N ILE A 40 6.61 2.68 -7.92
CA ILE A 40 7.91 2.08 -8.21
C ILE A 40 7.73 0.78 -8.99
N ILE A 41 6.86 -0.12 -8.54
CA ILE A 41 6.57 -1.39 -9.22
C ILE A 41 6.01 -1.16 -10.62
N LYS A 42 5.08 -0.20 -10.77
CA LYS A 42 4.53 0.17 -12.07
C LYS A 42 5.55 0.86 -12.99
N ASP A 43 6.67 1.32 -12.48
CA ASP A 43 7.76 1.87 -13.29
C ASP A 43 8.81 0.78 -13.61
N THR A 44 9.14 -0.08 -12.65
CA THR A 44 10.21 -1.09 -12.78
C THR A 44 9.76 -2.40 -13.42
N ILE A 45 8.53 -2.85 -13.19
CA ILE A 45 8.01 -4.11 -13.73
C ILE A 45 7.14 -3.81 -14.94
N PRO A 46 7.47 -4.26 -16.16
CA PRO A 46 6.63 -4.05 -17.32
C PRO A 46 5.24 -4.66 -17.14
N GLU A 47 4.21 -4.04 -17.72
CA GLU A 47 2.81 -4.45 -17.55
C GLU A 47 2.55 -5.92 -17.90
N ALA A 48 3.26 -6.46 -18.89
CA ALA A 48 3.20 -7.86 -19.29
C ALA A 48 3.53 -8.86 -18.16
N PHE A 49 4.25 -8.42 -17.12
CA PHE A 49 4.65 -9.24 -15.97
C PHE A 49 3.83 -8.96 -14.71
N ARG A 50 2.79 -8.12 -14.77
CA ARG A 50 1.99 -7.71 -13.60
C ARG A 50 0.80 -8.61 -13.27
N GLY A 51 0.64 -9.75 -13.96
CA GLY A 51 -0.39 -10.74 -13.64
C GLY A 51 -1.84 -10.36 -13.98
N GLY A 52 -2.08 -9.22 -14.63
CA GLY A 52 -3.41 -8.81 -15.12
C GLY A 52 -4.40 -8.30 -14.06
N GLU A 53 -4.06 -8.40 -12.77
CA GLU A 53 -4.91 -7.92 -11.67
C GLU A 53 -4.56 -6.47 -11.27
N GLU A 54 -5.56 -5.68 -10.86
CA GLU A 54 -5.31 -4.31 -10.39
C GLU A 54 -4.50 -4.32 -9.08
N ILE A 55 -3.23 -3.91 -9.19
CA ILE A 55 -2.34 -3.82 -8.02
C ILE A 55 -2.75 -2.65 -7.13
N ASN A 56 -3.47 -2.95 -6.06
CA ASN A 56 -3.93 -1.99 -5.05
C ASN A 56 -3.30 -2.21 -3.67
N ASP A 57 -2.66 -3.37 -3.46
CA ASP A 57 -1.94 -3.69 -2.23
C ASP A 57 -0.52 -4.15 -2.60
N LEU A 58 0.46 -3.36 -2.17
CA LEU A 58 1.87 -3.56 -2.44
C LEU A 58 2.40 -4.86 -1.82
N LYS A 59 1.95 -5.20 -0.61
CA LYS A 59 2.41 -6.37 0.12
C LYS A 59 1.87 -7.64 -0.51
N GLN A 60 0.58 -7.65 -0.86
CA GLN A 60 -0.03 -8.79 -1.55
C GLN A 60 0.59 -9.03 -2.92
N PHE A 61 0.92 -7.96 -3.66
CA PHE A 61 1.58 -8.11 -4.96
C PHE A 61 2.97 -8.73 -4.88
N LEU A 62 3.71 -8.45 -3.81
CA LEU A 62 5.06 -9.00 -3.60
C LEU A 62 5.05 -10.33 -2.83
N ALA A 63 3.91 -10.75 -2.30
CA ALA A 63 3.73 -12.01 -1.60
C ALA A 63 3.35 -13.12 -2.60
N GLU A 64 4.30 -13.49 -3.47
CA GLU A 64 4.30 -14.79 -4.16
C GLU A 64 4.97 -15.87 -3.29
#